data_AF-A0A1M5NER1-F1
#
_entry.id   AF-A0A1M5NER1-F1
#
_cell.length_a   1.000
_cell.length_b   1.000
_cell.length_c   1.000
_cell.angle_alpha   90.00
_cell.angle_beta   90.00
_cell.angle_gamma   90.00
#
_symmetry.space_group_name_H-M   'P 1'
#
loop_
_entity.id
_entity.type
_entity.pdbx_description
1 polymer ?
#
loop_
_entity_poly.entity_id
_entity_poly.type
_entity_poly.pdbx_seq_one_letter_code
_entity_poly.pdbx_strand_id
1 'polypeptide(L)'
;MTTKQWGYERADCRGSYALSLFLDDMDVLITHYASQTPEQPETVLFQAQAAANKLLQAYEKNARNTSAFVNQFIEIKSTVDAEGKLLLVPIFSSGLKQKLIALLKRSNETSMH
;
A
#
# COMPACT_ATOMS: atom_id res chain seq x y z
N MET A 1 5.40 -17.80 17.45
CA MET A 1 5.05 -16.39 17.23
C MET A 1 5.65 -16.00 15.89
N THR A 2 4.90 -16.14 14.80
CA THR A 2 5.36 -15.71 13.47
C THR A 2 5.43 -14.19 13.50
N THR A 3 6.64 -13.63 13.53
CA THR A 3 6.86 -12.21 13.27
C THR A 3 6.18 -11.87 11.95
N LYS A 4 5.24 -10.91 11.98
CA LYS A 4 4.57 -10.43 10.77
C LYS A 4 5.64 -9.80 9.88
N GLN A 5 6.07 -10.54 8.88
CA GLN A 5 7.10 -10.12 7.93
C GLN A 5 6.43 -9.25 6.87
N TRP A 6 7.00 -8.08 6.60
CA TRP A 6 6.51 -7.24 5.52
C TRP A 6 6.86 -7.84 4.17
N GLY A 7 6.04 -7.58 3.16
CA GLY A 7 6.26 -8.08 1.81
C GLY A 7 7.63 -7.68 1.24
N TYR A 8 8.09 -6.46 1.51
CA TYR A 8 9.42 -5.99 1.06
C TYR A 8 10.60 -6.74 1.69
N GLU A 9 10.39 -7.47 2.79
CA GLU A 9 11.41 -8.26 3.48
C GLU A 9 11.51 -9.69 2.94
N ARG A 10 10.56 -10.11 2.11
CA ARG A 10 10.51 -11.47 1.59
C ARG A 10 11.52 -11.66 0.46
N ALA A 11 12.10 -12.86 0.40
CA ALA A 11 13.07 -13.23 -0.64
C ALA A 11 12.46 -13.24 -2.06
N ASP A 12 11.14 -13.41 -2.15
CA ASP A 12 10.38 -13.40 -3.40
C ASP A 12 9.90 -12.00 -3.81
N CYS A 13 10.20 -10.93 -3.06
CA CYS A 13 9.84 -9.55 -3.42
C CYS A 13 10.61 -9.05 -4.66
N ARG A 14 10.06 -9.34 -5.84
CA ARG A 14 10.67 -8.99 -7.13
C ARG A 14 9.66 -8.79 -8.25
N GLY A 15 10.03 -7.98 -9.24
CA GLY A 15 9.25 -7.79 -10.47
C GLY A 15 7.82 -7.34 -10.19
N SER A 16 6.85 -7.95 -10.88
CA SER A 16 5.42 -7.68 -10.69
C SER A 16 4.88 -8.21 -9.37
N TYR A 17 5.48 -9.25 -8.78
CA TYR A 17 5.00 -9.80 -7.51
C TYR A 17 5.23 -8.85 -6.34
N ALA A 18 6.27 -8.01 -6.40
CA ALA A 18 6.47 -6.93 -5.44
C ALA A 18 5.28 -5.94 -5.40
N LEU A 19 4.56 -5.75 -6.51
CA LEU A 19 3.36 -4.89 -6.54
C LEU A 19 2.18 -5.53 -5.82
N SER A 20 2.02 -6.85 -5.91
CA SER A 20 1.00 -7.58 -5.15
C SER A 20 1.27 -7.48 -3.64
N LEU A 21 2.50 -7.79 -3.23
CA LEU A 21 2.94 -7.69 -1.84
C LEU A 21 2.74 -6.27 -1.28
N PHE A 22 3.03 -5.26 -2.10
CA PHE A 22 2.84 -3.86 -1.72
C PHE A 22 1.36 -3.53 -1.45
N LEU A 23 0.43 -4.05 -2.25
CA LEU A 23 -1.00 -3.85 -2.01
C LEU A 23 -1.47 -4.50 -0.71
N ASP A 24 -1.00 -5.73 -0.43
CA ASP A 24 -1.33 -6.44 0.81
C ASP A 24 -0.80 -5.69 2.04
N ASP A 25 0.45 -5.20 1.97
CA ASP A 25 1.05 -4.42 3.04
C ASP A 25 0.36 -3.06 3.24
N MET A 26 -0.06 -2.40 2.16
CA MET A 26 -0.84 -1.16 2.23
C MET A 26 -2.21 -1.38 2.88
N ASP A 27 -2.90 -2.47 2.57
CA ASP A 27 -4.19 -2.81 3.19
C ASP A 27 -4.05 -3.03 4.71
N VAL A 28 -3.01 -3.76 5.11
CA VAL A 28 -2.65 -3.94 6.51
C VAL A 28 -2.40 -2.61 7.21
N LEU A 29 -1.66 -1.71 6.56
CA LEU A 29 -1.33 -0.40 7.10
C LEU A 29 -2.59 0.44 7.29
N ILE A 30 -3.43 0.54 6.26
CA ILE A 30 -4.68 1.30 6.28
C ILE A 30 -5.63 0.76 7.35
N THR A 31 -5.81 -0.55 7.41
CA THR A 31 -6.67 -1.22 8.41
C THR A 31 -6.17 -0.95 9.83
N HIS A 32 -4.86 -1.00 10.06
CA HIS A 32 -4.27 -0.69 11.36
C HIS A 32 -4.62 0.72 11.81
N TYR A 33 -4.37 1.74 10.97
CA TYR A 33 -4.63 3.14 11.34
C TYR A 33 -6.11 3.49 11.39
N ALA A 34 -6.94 2.93 10.51
CA ALA A 34 -8.39 3.13 10.53
C ALA A 34 -9.08 2.48 11.75
N SER A 35 -8.43 1.47 12.37
CA SER A 35 -8.92 0.85 13.61
C SER A 35 -8.57 1.63 14.88
N GLN A 36 -7.70 2.64 14.79
CA GLN A 36 -7.34 3.46 15.95
C GLN A 36 -8.51 4.36 16.33
N THR A 37 -8.78 4.45 17.64
CA THR A 37 -9.86 5.27 18.17
C THR A 37 -9.66 6.73 17.72
N PRO A 38 -10.68 7.39 17.17
CA PRO A 38 -10.56 8.70 16.52
C PRO A 38 -10.44 9.86 17.51
N GLU A 39 -9.80 9.68 18.67
CA GLU A 39 -9.58 10.79 19.63
C GLU A 39 -8.87 11.98 18.95
N GLN A 40 -8.04 11.70 17.93
CA GLN A 40 -7.39 12.71 17.10
C GLN A 40 -7.25 12.24 15.63
N PRO A 41 -8.25 12.48 14.76
CA PRO A 41 -8.24 12.01 13.38
C PRO A 41 -7.08 12.57 12.55
N GLU A 42 -6.66 13.81 12.82
CA GLU A 42 -5.52 14.45 12.16
C GLU A 42 -4.19 13.76 12.50
N THR A 43 -4.00 13.37 13.77
CA THR A 43 -2.82 12.62 14.22
C THR A 43 -2.76 11.26 13.53
N VAL A 44 -3.90 10.54 13.45
CA VAL A 44 -4.00 9.25 12.74
C VAL A 44 -3.65 9.42 11.27
N LEU A 45 -4.18 10.45 10.61
CA LEU A 45 -3.88 10.74 9.20
C LEU A 45 -2.39 11.01 8.98
N PHE A 46 -1.78 11.85 9.81
CA PHE A 46 -0.36 12.18 9.72
C PHE A 46 0.53 10.94 9.89
N GLN A 47 0.21 10.09 10.88
CA GLN A 47 0.94 8.85 11.11
C GLN A 47 0.77 7.86 9.95
N ALA A 48 -0.45 7.70 9.43
CA ALA A 48 -0.72 6.86 8.27
C ALA A 48 0.04 7.32 7.03
N GLN A 49 0.08 8.64 6.78
CA GLN A 49 0.87 9.23 5.70
C GLN A 49 2.37 8.96 5.85
N ALA A 50 2.92 9.16 7.05
CA ALA A 50 4.32 8.89 7.33
C ALA A 50 4.67 7.40 7.17
N ALA A 51 3.77 6.51 7.61
CA ALA A 51 3.94 5.07 7.45
C ALA A 51 3.87 4.64 5.98
N ALA A 52 2.93 5.18 5.19
CA ALA A 52 2.80 4.89 3.76
C ALA A 52 4.06 5.34 2.99
N ASN A 53 4.60 6.52 3.32
CA ASN A 53 5.85 7.00 2.74
C ASN A 53 7.03 6.08 3.06
N LYS A 54 7.14 5.61 4.32
CA LYS A 54 8.16 4.64 4.73
C LYS A 54 8.00 3.31 4.01
N LEU A 55 6.77 2.82 3.85
CA LEU A 55 6.49 1.58 3.13
C LEU A 55 6.93 1.68 1.67
N LEU A 56 6.56 2.77 0.98
CA LEU A 56 6.98 3.01 -0.40
C LEU A 56 8.51 3.04 -0.52
N GLN A 57 9.19 3.76 0.37
CA GLN A 57 10.65 3.83 0.38
C GLN A 57 11.29 2.46 0.65
N ALA A 58 10.68 1.64 1.51
CA ALA A 58 11.16 0.28 1.77
C ALA A 58 11.04 -0.60 0.51
N TYR A 59 9.94 -0.51 -0.22
CA TYR A 59 9.76 -1.21 -1.49
C TYR A 59 10.72 -0.71 -2.57
N GLU A 60 10.93 0.59 -2.68
CA GLU A 60 11.91 1.16 -3.61
C GLU A 60 13.33 0.63 -3.35
N LYS A 61 13.72 0.46 -2.08
CA LYS A 61 15.05 -0.03 -1.70
C LYS A 61 15.21 -1.54 -1.85
N ASN A 62 14.18 -2.32 -1.54
CA ASN A 62 14.31 -3.77 -1.39
C ASN A 62 13.73 -4.58 -2.55
N ALA A 63 12.76 -4.05 -3.29
CA ALA A 63 12.13 -4.78 -4.37
C ALA A 63 13.11 -4.99 -5.53
N ARG A 64 13.40 -6.25 -5.85
CA ARG A 64 14.39 -6.60 -6.87
C ARG A 64 13.77 -6.60 -8.26
N ASN A 65 14.55 -6.29 -9.29
CA ASN A 65 14.13 -6.38 -10.70
C ASN A 65 12.83 -5.59 -11.01
N THR A 66 12.59 -4.47 -10.34
CA THR A 66 11.45 -3.61 -10.61
C THR A 66 11.81 -2.15 -10.37
N SER A 67 11.36 -1.27 -11.25
CA SER A 67 11.45 0.19 -11.09
C SER A 67 10.11 0.81 -10.74
N ALA A 68 9.11 0.00 -10.37
CA ALA A 68 7.74 0.45 -10.19
C ALA A 68 7.55 1.45 -9.04
N PHE A 69 8.47 1.50 -8.09
CA PHE A 69 8.42 2.35 -6.90
C PHE A 69 9.30 3.60 -7.00
N VAL A 70 10.16 3.69 -8.01
CA VAL A 70 11.12 4.79 -8.18
C VAL A 70 10.39 6.09 -8.50
N ASN A 71 10.72 7.17 -7.78
CA ASN A 71 10.11 8.50 -7.93
C ASN A 71 8.56 8.49 -7.84
N GLN A 72 8.00 7.56 -7.06
CA GLN A 72 6.57 7.50 -6.81
C GLN A 72 6.22 8.18 -5.49
N PHE A 73 4.93 8.45 -5.28
CA PHE A 73 4.43 8.97 -4.02
C PHE A 73 3.04 8.43 -3.72
N ILE A 74 2.64 8.53 -2.46
CA ILE A 74 1.33 8.14 -1.95
C ILE A 74 0.81 9.31 -1.13
N GLU A 75 -0.45 9.68 -1.35
CA GLU A 75 -1.18 10.61 -0.51
C GLU A 75 -2.28 9.85 0.22
N ILE A 76 -2.35 9.93 1.54
CA ILE A 76 -3.45 9.38 2.32
C ILE A 76 -4.49 10.47 2.52
N LYS A 77 -5.74 10.18 2.18
CA LYS A 77 -6.88 11.05 2.47
C LYS A 77 -7.77 10.40 3.52
N SER A 78 -8.25 11.20 4.46
CA SER A 78 -9.31 10.78 5.36
C SER A 78 -10.68 11.11 4.76
N THR A 79 -11.64 10.22 4.96
CA THR A 79 -13.05 10.46 4.68
C THR A 79 -13.89 9.74 5.74
N VAL A 80 -15.19 9.99 5.78
CA VAL A 80 -16.12 9.28 6.66
C VAL A 80 -17.11 8.52 5.79
N ASP A 81 -17.42 7.29 6.17
CA ASP A 81 -18.46 6.52 5.50
C ASP A 81 -19.87 6.93 5.95
N ALA A 82 -20.89 6.28 5.39
CA ALA A 82 -22.29 6.52 5.71
C ALA A 82 -22.65 6.19 7.18
N GLU A 83 -21.82 5.39 7.86
CA GLU A 83 -21.98 5.00 9.26
C GLU A 83 -21.19 5.92 10.21
N GLY A 84 -20.50 6.93 9.65
CA GLY A 84 -19.69 7.90 10.40
C GLY A 84 -18.31 7.40 10.81
N LYS A 85 -17.86 6.26 10.26
CA LYS A 85 -16.55 5.69 10.56
C LYS A 85 -15.47 6.34 9.71
N LEU A 86 -14.32 6.62 10.33
CA LEU A 86 -13.13 7.13 9.64
C LEU A 86 -12.60 6.09 8.66
N LEU A 87 -12.48 6.49 7.40
CA LEU A 87 -11.82 5.76 6.32
C LEU A 87 -10.53 6.47 5.92
N LEU A 88 -9.49 5.69 5.66
CA LEU A 88 -8.24 6.18 5.10
C LEU A 88 -8.08 5.62 3.69
N VAL A 89 -7.91 6.50 2.71
CA VAL A 89 -7.87 6.17 1.29
C VAL A 89 -6.48 6.51 0.73
N PRO A 90 -5.70 5.52 0.28
CA PRO A 90 -4.43 5.77 -0.38
C PRO A 90 -4.65 6.20 -1.83
N ILE A 91 -4.10 7.35 -2.19
CA ILE A 91 -4.05 7.90 -3.53
C ILE A 91 -2.64 7.70 -4.07
N PHE A 92 -2.50 6.81 -5.06
CA PHE A 92 -1.23 6.51 -5.69
C PHE A 92 -0.90 7.53 -6.79
N SER A 93 0.39 7.87 -6.92
CA SER A 93 0.90 8.61 -8.08
C SER A 93 0.51 7.94 -9.40
N SER A 94 0.44 8.72 -10.48
CA SER A 94 0.02 8.23 -11.80
C SER A 94 0.86 7.05 -12.30
N GLY A 95 2.18 7.10 -12.10
CA GLY A 95 3.10 6.02 -12.47
C GLY A 95 2.83 4.73 -11.71
N LEU A 96 2.74 4.79 -10.39
CA LEU A 96 2.44 3.64 -9.54
C LEU A 96 1.05 3.06 -9.88
N LYS A 97 0.04 3.92 -10.05
CA LYS A 97 -1.31 3.51 -10.44
C LYS A 97 -1.32 2.74 -11.77
N GLN A 98 -0.57 3.19 -12.78
CA GLN A 98 -0.47 2.48 -14.06
C GLN A 98 0.13 1.08 -13.91
N LYS A 99 1.16 0.92 -13.06
CA LYS A 99 1.78 -0.39 -12.77
C LYS A 99 0.81 -1.32 -12.05
N LEU A 100 0.06 -0.81 -11.08
CA LEU A 100 -0.97 -1.56 -10.36
C LEU A 100 -2.12 -2.00 -11.28
N ILE A 101 -2.59 -1.12 -12.18
CA ILE A 101 -3.60 -1.49 -13.18
C ILE A 101 -3.09 -2.58 -14.12
N ALA A 102 -1.83 -2.50 -14.56
CA ALA A 102 -1.23 -3.53 -15.41
C ALA A 102 -1.13 -4.89 -14.70
N LEU A 103 -0.84 -4.90 -13.40
CA LEU A 103 -0.90 -6.11 -12.57
C LEU A 103 -2.32 -6.71 -12.54
N LEU A 104 -3.33 -5.88 -12.25
CA LEU A 104 -4.74 -6.32 -12.18
C LEU A 104 -5.23 -6.90 -13.51
N LYS A 105 -4.90 -6.26 -14.63
CA LYS A 105 -5.24 -6.77 -15.97
C LYS A 105 -4.67 -8.17 -16.22
N ARG A 106 -3.39 -8.38 -15.90
CA ARG A 106 -2.73 -9.69 -16.05
C ARG A 106 -3.35 -10.75 -15.14
N SER A 107 -3.69 -10.39 -13.90
CA SER A 107 -4.35 -11.30 -12.96
C SER A 107 -5.72 -11.76 -13.47
N ASN A 108 -6.48 -10.83 -14.06
CA ASN A 108 -7.78 -11.13 -14.66
C ASN A 108 -7.64 -12.03 -15.89
N GLU A 109 -6.69 -11.75 -16.78
CA GLU A 109 -6.41 -12.59 -17.95
C GLU A 109 -6.00 -14.02 -17.55
N THR A 110 -5.19 -14.17 -16.50
CA THR A 110 -4.73 -15.48 -16.02
C THR A 110 -5.84 -16.28 -15.34
N SER A 111 -6.87 -15.61 -14.79
CA SER A 111 -8.02 -16.28 -14.16
C SER A 111 -9.07 -16.75 -15.17
N MET A 112 -8.96 -16.37 -16.44
CA MET A 112 -9.88 -16.78 -17.52
C MET A 112 -9.32 -17.94 -18.38
N HIS A 113 -8.29 -18.66 -17.90
CA HIS A 113 -7.75 -19.87 -18.55
C HIS A 113 -7.84 -21.08 -17.62
#